data_AF-A0A7Y7BIR7-F1
#
_entry.id   AF-A0A7Y7BIR7-F1
#
_cell.length_a   1.000
_cell.length_b   1.000
_cell.length_c   1.000
_cell.angle_alpha   90.00
_cell.angle_beta   90.00
_cell.angle_gamma   90.00
#
_symmetry.space_group_name_H-M   'P 1'
#
loop_
_entity.id
_entity.type
_entity.pdbx_description
1 polymer ?
#
loop_
_entity_poly.entity_id
_entity_poly.type
_entity_poly.pdbx_seq_one_letter_code
_entity_poly.pdbx_strand_id
1 'polypeptide(L)'
;MNLEINNLDEAAEDIRRAIIGAPQNGWAYRNRGILFFKRERYDDAIRNFEMAFKLDEQIPFLYYYWAKTLAAQGLKAQACEKLSSESETADYIESFKRQICK
;
A
#
# COMPACT_ATOMS: atom_id res chain seq x y z
N MET A 1 -12.47 -24.13 3.48
CA MET A 1 -13.21 -22.93 3.91
C MET A 1 -12.35 -21.73 3.54
N ASN A 2 -12.64 -21.09 2.40
CA ASN A 2 -11.80 -20.06 1.77
C ASN A 2 -11.99 -18.68 2.42
N LEU A 3 -11.62 -18.56 3.70
CA LEU A 3 -11.80 -17.34 4.50
C LEU A 3 -11.03 -16.13 3.93
N GLU A 4 -9.89 -16.33 3.28
CA GLU A 4 -9.11 -15.23 2.72
C GLU A 4 -9.75 -14.63 1.47
N ILE A 5 -10.24 -15.46 0.54
CA ILE A 5 -10.86 -14.98 -0.70
C ILE A 5 -12.15 -14.20 -0.39
N ASN A 6 -12.99 -14.73 0.50
CA ASN A 6 -14.26 -14.10 0.86
C ASN A 6 -14.06 -12.72 1.52
N ASN A 7 -13.01 -12.57 2.32
CA ASN A 7 -12.69 -11.31 3.01
C ASN A 7 -12.10 -10.26 2.06
N LEU A 8 -11.34 -10.69 1.05
CA LEU A 8 -10.80 -9.76 0.04
C LEU A 8 -11.88 -9.17 -0.88
N ASP A 9 -12.93 -9.94 -1.19
CA ASP A 9 -14.04 -9.44 -2.01
C ASP A 9 -14.95 -8.49 -1.23
N GLU A 10 -15.24 -8.78 0.04
CA GLU A 10 -15.94 -7.84 0.92
C GLU A 10 -15.16 -6.53 1.09
N ALA A 11 -13.85 -6.63 1.36
CA ALA A 11 -12.98 -5.46 1.43
C ALA A 11 -12.97 -4.66 0.12
N ALA A 12 -13.03 -5.33 -1.04
CA ALA A 12 -13.11 -4.66 -2.34
C ALA A 12 -14.38 -3.82 -2.47
N GLU A 13 -15.52 -4.34 -2.04
CA GLU A 13 -16.79 -3.61 -2.08
C GLU A 13 -16.84 -2.43 -1.11
N ASP A 14 -16.32 -2.60 0.11
CA ASP A 14 -16.21 -1.50 1.07
C ASP A 14 -15.32 -0.37 0.57
N ILE A 15 -14.15 -0.72 0.03
CA ILE A 15 -13.23 0.23 -0.58
C ILE A 15 -13.90 0.94 -1.76
N ARG A 16 -14.62 0.20 -2.61
CA ARG A 16 -15.33 0.78 -3.76
C ARG A 16 -16.40 1.78 -3.30
N ARG A 17 -17.20 1.43 -2.29
CA ARG A 17 -18.20 2.33 -1.71
C ARG A 17 -17.56 3.58 -1.10
N ALA A 18 -16.44 3.42 -0.39
CA ALA A 18 -15.70 4.54 0.19
C ALA A 18 -15.17 5.50 -0.89
N ILE A 19 -14.63 4.99 -1.99
CA ILE A 19 -14.15 5.83 -3.11
C ILE A 19 -15.31 6.56 -3.80
N ILE A 20 -16.47 5.89 -3.99
CA ILE A 20 -17.65 6.53 -4.60
C ILE A 20 -18.21 7.63 -3.70
N GLY A 21 -18.32 7.37 -2.38
CA GLY A 21 -18.85 8.35 -1.43
C GLY A 21 -17.88 9.50 -1.12
N ALA A 22 -16.57 9.25 -1.22
CA ALA A 22 -15.52 10.22 -0.93
C ALA A 22 -14.32 10.02 -1.87
N PRO A 23 -14.37 10.53 -3.11
CA PRO A 23 -13.32 10.31 -4.11
C PRO A 23 -11.97 10.99 -3.78
N GLN A 24 -11.95 11.87 -2.76
CA GLN A 24 -10.73 12.50 -2.26
C GLN A 24 -10.20 11.82 -0.98
N ASN A 25 -10.76 10.66 -0.60
CA ASN A 25 -10.31 9.92 0.57
C ASN A 25 -9.06 9.09 0.24
N GLY A 26 -7.87 9.64 0.51
CA GLY A 26 -6.61 8.95 0.28
C GLY A 26 -6.47 7.62 1.02
N TRP A 27 -7.10 7.45 2.19
CA TRP A 27 -7.13 6.18 2.92
C TRP A 27 -7.81 5.07 2.13
N ALA A 28 -8.88 5.39 1.39
CA ALA A 28 -9.58 4.42 0.56
C ALA A 28 -8.66 3.94 -0.58
N TYR A 29 -7.89 4.83 -1.19
CA TYR A 29 -6.90 4.46 -2.21
C TYR A 29 -5.74 3.65 -1.63
N ARG A 30 -5.21 4.01 -0.45
CA ARG A 30 -4.20 3.20 0.23
C ARG A 30 -4.71 1.77 0.50
N ASN A 31 -5.91 1.64 1.04
CA ASN A 31 -6.51 0.34 1.33
C ASN A 31 -6.75 -0.46 0.05
N ARG A 32 -7.14 0.20 -1.05
CA ARG A 32 -7.23 -0.43 -2.37
C ARG A 32 -5.87 -0.91 -2.87
N GLY A 33 -4.82 -0.13 -2.65
CA GLY A 33 -3.45 -0.52 -2.95
C GLY A 33 -3.03 -1.78 -2.20
N ILE A 34 -3.33 -1.86 -0.90
CA ILE A 34 -3.07 -3.06 -0.07
C ILE A 34 -3.83 -4.27 -0.59
N LEU A 35 -5.10 -4.10 -0.97
CA LEU A 35 -5.90 -5.17 -1.57
C LEU A 35 -5.27 -5.69 -2.87
N PHE A 36 -4.82 -4.80 -3.75
CA PHE A 36 -4.13 -5.20 -4.98
C PHE A 36 -2.78 -5.86 -4.72
N PHE A 37 -2.02 -5.38 -3.73
CA PHE A 37 -0.77 -6.01 -3.30
C PHE A 37 -1.02 -7.45 -2.83
N LYS A 38 -2.06 -7.69 -2.02
CA LYS A 38 -2.45 -9.04 -1.57
C LYS A 38 -2.90 -9.95 -2.72
N ARG A 39 -3.37 -9.37 -3.82
CA ARG A 39 -3.74 -10.08 -5.06
C ARG A 39 -2.59 -10.18 -6.05
N GLU A 40 -1.36 -9.82 -5.65
CA GLU A 40 -0.15 -9.81 -6.49
C GLU A 40 -0.26 -8.92 -7.73
N ARG A 41 -1.22 -7.99 -7.75
CA ARG A 41 -1.43 -7.00 -8.81
C ARG A 41 -0.63 -5.74 -8.48
N TYR A 42 0.69 -5.84 -8.56
CA TYR A 42 1.60 -4.82 -8.06
C TYR A 42 1.47 -3.47 -8.79
N ASP A 43 1.27 -3.46 -10.10
CA ASP A 43 1.09 -2.20 -10.86
C ASP A 43 -0.19 -1.45 -10.44
N ASP A 44 -1.27 -2.19 -10.19
CA ASP A 44 -2.51 -1.60 -9.68
C ASP A 44 -2.32 -1.08 -8.26
N ALA A 45 -1.58 -1.80 -7.43
CA ALA A 45 -1.26 -1.38 -6.08
C ALA A 45 -0.48 -0.06 -6.08
N ILE A 46 0.57 0.06 -6.90
CA ILE A 46 1.37 1.28 -7.05
C ILE A 46 0.51 2.46 -7.50
N ARG A 47 -0.31 2.32 -8.54
CA ARG A 47 -1.22 3.40 -8.99
C ARG A 47 -2.14 3.91 -7.88
N ASN A 48 -2.60 3.01 -7.01
CA ASN A 48 -3.46 3.39 -5.89
C ASN A 48 -2.66 4.06 -4.76
N PHE A 49 -1.42 3.63 -4.50
CA PHE A 49 -0.55 4.33 -3.56
C PHE A 49 -0.13 5.72 -4.07
N GLU A 50 0.11 5.88 -5.37
CA GLU A 50 0.35 7.19 -5.98
C GLU A 50 -0.85 8.11 -5.84
N MET A 51 -2.08 7.60 -6.03
CA MET A 51 -3.29 8.38 -5.82
C MET A 51 -3.48 8.75 -4.35
N ALA A 52 -3.23 7.82 -3.42
CA ALA A 52 -3.26 8.10 -1.99
C ALA A 52 -2.27 9.20 -1.62
N PHE A 53 -1.03 9.11 -2.12
CA PHE A 53 0.01 10.12 -1.93
C PHE A 53 -0.39 11.50 -2.47
N LYS A 54 -0.99 11.57 -3.66
CA LYS A 54 -1.46 12.84 -4.24
C LYS A 54 -2.57 13.50 -3.42
N LEU A 55 -3.37 12.71 -2.71
CA LEU A 55 -4.47 13.21 -1.88
C LEU A 55 -4.00 13.59 -0.48
N ASP A 56 -3.14 12.76 0.11
CA ASP A 56 -2.56 12.98 1.43
C ASP A 56 -1.26 12.17 1.56
N GLU A 57 -0.14 12.87 1.66
CA GLU A 57 1.19 12.27 1.79
C GLU A 57 1.51 11.79 3.21
N GLN A 58 0.69 12.14 4.20
CA GLN A 58 0.88 11.81 5.62
C GLN A 58 0.07 10.57 6.06
N ILE A 59 -0.53 9.84 5.12
CA ILE A 59 -1.30 8.64 5.45
C ILE A 59 -0.36 7.58 6.06
N PRO A 60 -0.63 7.12 7.29
CA PRO A 60 0.20 6.13 7.98
C PRO A 60 0.45 4.86 7.16
N PHE A 61 1.70 4.41 7.14
CA PHE A 61 2.17 3.21 6.43
C PHE A 61 1.97 3.23 4.90
N LEU A 62 1.60 4.37 4.30
CA LEU A 62 1.46 4.47 2.85
C LEU A 62 2.77 4.10 2.15
N TYR A 63 3.88 4.69 2.58
CA TYR A 63 5.18 4.44 1.98
C TYR A 63 5.69 3.03 2.26
N TYR A 64 5.38 2.47 3.43
CA TYR A 64 5.68 1.08 3.78
C TYR A 64 5.01 0.08 2.83
N TYR A 65 3.70 0.18 2.60
CA TYR A 65 3.01 -0.72 1.69
C TYR A 65 3.41 -0.51 0.22
N TRP A 66 3.71 0.74 -0.16
CA TRP A 66 4.27 1.03 -1.47
C TRP A 66 5.65 0.39 -1.64
N ALA A 67 6.53 0.54 -0.65
CA ALA A 67 7.86 -0.08 -0.64
C ALA A 67 7.79 -1.61 -0.69
N LYS A 68 6.87 -2.23 0.05
CA LYS A 68 6.63 -3.68 -0.04
C LYS A 68 6.24 -4.13 -1.43
N THR A 69 5.41 -3.34 -2.10
CA THR A 69 4.95 -3.62 -3.46
C THR A 69 6.09 -3.50 -4.46
N LEU A 70 6.88 -2.41 -4.38
CA LEU A 70 8.07 -2.21 -5.21
C LEU A 70 9.11 -3.32 -4.98
N ALA A 71 9.34 -3.71 -3.73
CA ALA A 71 10.26 -4.81 -3.39
C ALA A 71 9.78 -6.15 -3.96
N ALA A 72 8.48 -6.42 -3.95
CA ALA A 72 7.90 -7.63 -4.56
C ALA A 72 8.07 -7.65 -6.09
N GLN A 73 8.10 -6.49 -6.75
CA GLN A 73 8.46 -6.36 -8.17
C GLN A 73 9.97 -6.42 -8.44
N GLY A 74 10.81 -6.56 -7.41
CA GLY A 74 12.27 -6.54 -7.52
C GLY A 74 12.88 -5.13 -7.59
N LEU A 75 12.08 -4.07 -7.47
CA LEU A 75 12.49 -2.66 -7.52
C LEU A 75 13.03 -2.19 -6.17
N LYS A 76 14.10 -2.83 -5.67
CA LYS A 76 14.64 -2.58 -4.32
C LYS A 76 15.10 -1.15 -4.08
N ALA A 77 15.71 -0.49 -5.08
CA ALA A 77 16.17 0.90 -4.94
C ALA A 77 14.99 1.87 -4.68
N GLN A 78 13.92 1.75 -5.47
CA GLN A 78 12.71 2.56 -5.28
C GLN A 78 12.00 2.22 -3.97
N ALA A 79 11.98 0.94 -3.58
CA ALA A 79 11.43 0.54 -2.29
C ALA A 79 12.19 1.18 -1.12
N CYS A 80 13.53 1.22 -1.18
CA CYS A 80 14.35 1.87 -0.17
C CYS A 80 14.09 3.39 -0.07
N GLU A 81 13.92 4.06 -1.21
CA GLU A 81 13.55 5.46 -1.28
C GLU A 81 12.23 5.71 -0.53
N LYS A 82 11.19 4.92 -0.81
CA LYS A 82 9.89 5.05 -0.12
C LYS A 82 10.02 4.82 1.39
N LEU A 83 10.78 3.83 1.84
CA LEU A 83 11.05 3.60 3.28
C LEU A 83 11.86 4.71 3.94
N SER A 84 12.49 5.58 3.16
CA SER A 84 13.19 6.77 3.68
C SER A 84 12.26 7.96 3.85
N SER A 85 11.12 7.97 3.13
CA SER A 85 10.03 8.95 3.29
C SER A 85 9.00 8.55 4.35
N GLU A 86 9.02 7.31 4.82
CA GLU A 86 8.10 6.82 5.85
C GLU A 86 8.43 7.43 7.21
N SER A 87 7.44 8.07 7.85
CA SER A 87 7.57 8.66 9.19
C SER A 87 7.25 7.68 10.32
N GLU A 88 6.56 6.57 10.02
CA GLU A 88 6.21 5.54 10.99
C GLU A 88 7.44 4.75 11.45
N THR A 89 7.71 4.75 12.76
CA THR A 89 8.91 4.11 13.36
C THR A 89 8.59 2.75 13.98
N ALA A 90 7.87 1.89 13.26
CA ALA A 90 7.58 0.55 13.77
C ALA A 90 8.77 -0.41 13.52
N ASP A 91 9.07 -1.28 14.49
CA ASP A 91 10.22 -2.21 14.42
C ASP A 91 10.26 -3.04 13.12
N TYR A 92 9.09 -3.43 12.61
CA TYR A 92 9.00 -4.20 11.38
C TYR A 92 9.32 -3.35 10.13
N ILE A 93 9.04 -2.04 10.15
CA ILE A 93 9.39 -1.11 9.06
C ILE A 93 10.90 -0.94 9.03
N GLU A 94 11.52 -0.72 10.19
CA GLU A 94 12.97 -0.59 10.32
C GLU A 94 13.70 -1.88 9.95
N SER A 95 13.18 -3.03 10.37
CA SER A 95 13.70 -4.34 9.96
C SER A 95 13.62 -4.51 8.44
N PHE A 96 12.49 -4.16 7.84
CA PHE A 96 12.30 -4.23 6.39
C PHE A 96 13.23 -3.27 5.64
N LYS A 97 13.40 -2.04 6.13
CA LYS A 97 14.35 -1.05 5.59
C LYS A 97 15.78 -1.59 5.57
N ARG A 98 16.24 -2.19 6.67
CA ARG A 98 17.56 -2.84 6.74
C ARG A 98 17.74 -4.01 5.77
N GLN A 99 16.66 -4.69 5.37
CA GLN A 99 16.72 -5.79 4.41
C GLN A 99 16.82 -5.31 2.96
N ILE A 100 16.17 -4.18 2.65
CA ILE A 100 16.04 -3.68 1.28
C ILE A 100 17.13 -2.66 0.92
N CYS A 101 17.54 -1.79 1.86
CA CYS A 101 18.45 -0.67 1.64
C CYS A 101 19.95 -1.00 1.74
N LYS A 102 20.36 -2.23 1.40
CA LYS A 102 21.76 -2.65 1.47
C LYS A 102 22.54 -2.34 0.21
#